data_AF-A0A356TS36-F1
#
_entry.id   AF-A0A356TS36-F1
#
_cell.length_a   1.000
_cell.length_b   1.000
_cell.length_c   1.000
_cell.angle_alpha   90.00
_cell.angle_beta   90.00
_cell.angle_gamma   90.00
#
_symmetry.space_group_name_H-M   'P 1'
#
loop_
_entity.id
_entity.type
_entity.pdbx_description
1 polymer ?
#
loop_
_entity_poly.entity_id
_entity_poly.type
_entity_poly.pdbx_seq_one_letter_code
_entity_poly.pdbx_strand_id
1 'polypeptide(L)'
;MWILAVILGAAAAIAVAAILLGQPSGPEIRDDVVIVNNTRCPMSGRLIPPDVRERWRVELVYEGPDEAYQGRTLLFNTGSSECAARLPDLWRSERDAVMGRAGL
;
A
#
# COMPACT_ATOMS: atom_id res chain seq x y z
N MET A 1 -17.99 -30.83 19.68
CA MET A 1 -18.13 -30.05 18.42
C MET A 1 -18.50 -28.59 18.76
N TRP A 2 -17.55 -27.75 19.19
CA TRP A 2 -17.84 -26.34 19.57
C TRP A 2 -16.63 -25.39 19.33
N ILE A 3 -15.84 -25.62 18.28
CA ILE A 3 -14.72 -24.73 17.90
C ILE A 3 -14.95 -24.26 16.47
N LEU A 4 -16.03 -23.52 16.24
CA LEU A 4 -16.36 -23.01 14.91
C LEU A 4 -17.24 -21.76 15.02
N ALA A 5 -16.85 -20.82 15.89
CA ALA A 5 -17.58 -19.55 16.03
C ALA A 5 -16.69 -18.33 16.32
N VAL A 6 -15.41 -18.50 16.68
CA VAL A 6 -14.61 -17.38 17.20
C VAL A 6 -13.73 -16.70 16.14
N ILE A 7 -13.45 -17.35 15.00
CA ILE A 7 -12.48 -16.81 14.02
C ILE A 7 -13.13 -15.84 13.00
N LEU A 8 -14.45 -15.88 12.81
CA LEU A 8 -15.12 -15.02 11.82
C LEU A 8 -15.33 -13.56 12.28
N GLY A 9 -15.19 -13.24 13.57
CA GLY A 9 -15.48 -11.90 14.10
C GLY A 9 -14.37 -10.86 13.88
N ALA A 10 -13.10 -11.28 13.80
CA ALA A 10 -11.97 -10.35 13.73
C ALA A 10 -11.70 -9.82 12.31
N ALA A 11 -11.91 -10.65 11.28
CA ALA A 11 -11.69 -10.24 9.89
C ALA A 11 -12.72 -9.19 9.41
N ALA A 12 -13.98 -9.29 9.88
CA ALA A 12 -15.04 -8.37 9.51
C ALA A 12 -14.84 -6.95 10.10
N ALA A 13 -14.25 -6.84 11.30
CA ALA A 13 -14.03 -5.53 11.94
C ALA A 13 -12.93 -4.69 11.25
N ILE A 14 -11.90 -5.34 10.71
CA ILE A 14 -10.79 -4.68 10.01
C ILE A 14 -11.27 -4.12 8.65
N ALA A 15 -12.14 -4.86 7.96
CA ALA A 15 -12.77 -4.40 6.72
C ALA A 15 -13.67 -3.17 6.93
N VAL A 16 -14.43 -3.12 8.03
CA VAL A 16 -15.35 -1.99 8.31
C VAL A 16 -14.61 -0.69 8.65
N ALA A 17 -13.45 -0.77 9.32
CA ALA A 17 -12.63 0.41 9.60
C ALA A 17 -12.02 1.04 8.32
N ALA A 18 -11.65 0.21 7.33
CA ALA A 18 -11.18 0.67 6.03
C ALA A 18 -12.29 1.34 5.19
N ILE A 19 -13.53 0.82 5.28
CA ILE A 19 -14.70 1.35 4.56
C ILE A 19 -15.16 2.70 5.15
N LEU A 20 -15.16 2.87 6.48
CA LEU A 20 -15.56 4.11 7.14
C LEU A 20 -14.64 5.32 6.84
N LEU A 21 -13.42 5.07 6.36
CA LEU A 21 -12.46 6.09 5.93
C LEU A 21 -12.44 6.30 4.40
N GLY A 22 -13.39 5.70 3.66
CA GLY A 22 -13.51 5.83 2.21
C GLY A 22 -12.33 5.24 1.44
N GLN A 23 -11.72 4.16 1.93
CA GLN A 23 -10.52 3.58 1.34
C GLN A 23 -10.88 2.27 0.61
N PRO A 24 -10.55 2.11 -0.69
CA PRO A 24 -10.58 0.80 -1.30
C PRO A 24 -9.62 -0.12 -0.54
N SER A 25 -10.07 -1.32 -0.20
CA SER A 25 -9.28 -2.31 0.53
C SER A 25 -8.28 -2.98 -0.40
N GLY A 26 -6.99 -2.72 -0.19
CA GLY A 26 -5.88 -3.42 -0.85
C GLY A 26 -5.43 -2.80 -2.19
N PRO A 27 -4.33 -3.33 -2.76
CA PRO A 27 -3.82 -2.88 -4.05
C PRO A 27 -4.80 -3.23 -5.17
N GLU A 28 -4.94 -2.31 -6.13
CA GLU A 28 -5.68 -2.55 -7.37
C GLU A 28 -4.68 -2.94 -8.48
N ILE A 29 -4.86 -4.11 -9.07
CA ILE A 29 -4.00 -4.60 -10.15
C ILE A 29 -4.69 -4.32 -11.49
N ARG A 30 -4.06 -3.50 -12.33
CA ARG A 30 -4.47 -3.20 -13.71
C ARG A 30 -3.35 -3.61 -14.65
N ASP A 31 -3.49 -4.78 -15.27
CA ASP A 31 -2.50 -5.37 -16.17
C ASP A 31 -1.10 -5.49 -15.52
N ASP A 32 -0.14 -4.68 -15.98
CA ASP A 32 1.24 -4.60 -15.51
C ASP A 32 1.46 -3.57 -14.39
N VAL A 33 0.42 -2.82 -14.01
CA VAL A 33 0.47 -1.78 -12.99
C VAL A 33 -0.29 -2.19 -11.73
N VAL A 34 0.31 -1.95 -10.57
CA VAL A 34 -0.29 -2.20 -9.26
C VAL A 34 -0.46 -0.86 -8.55
N ILE A 35 -1.69 -0.40 -8.43
CA ILE A 35 -2.04 0.81 -7.71
C ILE A 35 -2.15 0.46 -6.23
N VAL A 36 -1.15 0.87 -5.45
CA VAL A 36 -1.02 0.44 -4.05
C VAL A 36 -2.11 1.03 -3.14
N ASN A 37 -2.69 2.18 -3.53
CA ASN A 37 -3.72 2.90 -2.77
C ASN A 37 -3.34 3.14 -1.29
N ASN A 38 -2.03 3.25 -1.01
CA ASN A 38 -1.55 3.41 0.35
C ASN A 38 -1.98 4.75 0.95
N THR A 39 -2.19 4.70 2.26
CA THR A 39 -2.89 5.74 3.04
C THR A 39 -1.91 6.42 4.00
N ARG A 40 -0.73 5.82 4.14
CA ARG A 40 0.43 6.31 4.87
C ARG A 40 1.61 6.41 3.92
N CYS A 41 2.40 7.47 4.06
CA CYS A 41 3.62 7.67 3.31
C CYS A 41 4.57 6.46 3.54
N PRO A 42 5.03 5.76 2.49
CA PRO A 42 5.87 4.58 2.65
C PRO A 42 7.24 4.89 3.28
N MET A 43 7.67 6.16 3.28
CA MET A 43 8.91 6.57 3.94
C MET A 43 8.70 6.92 5.40
N SER A 44 7.70 7.77 5.72
CA SER A 44 7.56 8.39 7.04
C SER A 44 6.47 7.76 7.91
N GLY A 45 5.62 6.90 7.37
CA GLY A 45 4.47 6.31 8.06
C GLY A 45 3.34 7.29 8.40
N ARG A 46 3.51 8.58 8.06
CA ARG A 46 2.51 9.64 8.27
C ARG A 46 1.29 9.42 7.37
N LEU A 47 0.11 9.74 7.87
CA LEU A 47 -1.12 9.69 7.09
C LEU A 47 -1.05 10.65 5.89
N ILE A 48 -1.52 10.19 4.74
CA ILE A 48 -1.68 10.98 3.52
C ILE A 48 -3.10 11.54 3.53
N PRO A 49 -3.25 12.89 3.62
CA PRO A 49 -4.55 13.54 3.56
C PRO A 49 -5.30 13.17 2.27
N PRO A 50 -6.62 12.89 2.32
CA PRO A 50 -7.38 12.45 1.16
C PRO A 50 -7.30 13.38 -0.05
N ASP A 51 -7.24 14.70 0.18
CA ASP A 51 -7.20 15.76 -0.82
C ASP A 51 -5.88 15.85 -1.60
N VAL A 52 -4.81 15.28 -1.05
CA VAL A 52 -3.51 15.20 -1.75
C VAL A 52 -3.17 13.78 -2.19
N ARG A 53 -4.07 12.82 -1.95
CA ARG A 53 -3.90 11.49 -2.53
C ARG A 53 -3.87 11.66 -4.04
N GLU A 54 -3.03 10.87 -4.72
CA GLU A 54 -2.84 10.92 -6.17
C GLU A 54 -2.02 12.10 -6.71
N ARG A 55 -1.81 13.17 -5.94
CA ARG A 55 -1.02 14.32 -6.39
C ARG A 55 0.47 14.01 -6.54
N TRP A 56 1.01 13.20 -5.64
CA TRP A 56 2.43 12.85 -5.61
C TRP A 56 2.59 11.33 -5.66
N ARG A 57 2.67 10.82 -6.89
CA ARG A 57 2.83 9.40 -7.18
C ARG A 57 4.23 9.08 -7.64
N VAL A 58 4.69 7.89 -7.31
CA VAL A 58 5.98 7.35 -7.74
C VAL A 58 5.76 5.95 -8.28
N GLU A 59 6.33 5.71 -9.46
CA GLU A 59 6.32 4.43 -10.15
C GLU A 59 7.64 3.70 -9.87
N LEU A 60 7.54 2.46 -9.42
CA LEU A 60 8.69 1.62 -9.09
C LEU A 60 8.46 0.21 -9.62
N VAL A 61 9.40 -0.31 -10.41
CA VAL A 61 9.33 -1.71 -10.87
C VAL A 61 9.63 -2.63 -9.70
N TYR A 62 8.81 -3.67 -9.54
CA TYR A 62 9.02 -4.70 -8.55
C TYR A 62 9.79 -5.89 -9.12
N GLU A 63 11.02 -6.03 -8.65
CA GLU A 63 11.95 -7.11 -9.00
C GLU A 63 12.19 -8.04 -7.80
N GLY A 64 11.29 -8.04 -6.81
CA GLY A 64 11.40 -8.86 -5.61
C GLY A 64 10.87 -10.29 -5.77
N PRO A 65 10.93 -11.09 -4.70
CA PRO A 65 10.56 -12.51 -4.72
C PRO A 65 9.05 -12.76 -4.70
N ASP A 66 8.22 -11.73 -4.49
CA ASP A 66 6.76 -11.88 -4.45
C ASP A 66 6.20 -12.03 -5.88
N GLU A 67 5.80 -13.25 -6.23
CA GLU A 67 5.21 -13.59 -7.53
C GLU A 67 3.96 -12.75 -7.85
N ALA A 68 3.23 -12.27 -6.83
CA ALA A 68 2.07 -11.43 -7.03
C ALA A 68 2.41 -10.02 -7.54
N TYR A 69 3.68 -9.62 -7.56
CA TYR A 69 4.10 -8.31 -8.04
C TYR A 69 5.27 -8.37 -9.02
N GLN A 70 5.86 -9.54 -9.24
CA GLN A 70 7.06 -9.70 -10.04
C GLN A 70 6.92 -9.13 -11.46
N GLY A 71 7.84 -8.23 -11.83
CA GLY A 71 7.85 -7.57 -13.13
C GLY A 71 6.76 -6.48 -13.31
N ARG A 72 5.95 -6.21 -12.28
CA ARG A 72 4.91 -5.17 -12.32
C ARG A 72 5.44 -3.83 -11.84
N THR A 73 4.82 -2.76 -12.32
CA THR A 73 5.07 -1.40 -11.85
C THR A 73 4.16 -1.08 -10.68
N LEU A 74 4.73 -0.83 -9.51
CA LEU A 74 4.01 -0.39 -8.33
C LEU A 74 3.86 1.14 -8.34
N LEU A 75 2.63 1.62 -8.20
CA LEU A 75 2.29 3.02 -8.12
C LEU A 75 1.99 3.42 -6.68
N PHE A 76 2.98 4.01 -6.01
CA PHE A 76 2.88 4.47 -4.64
C PHE A 76 2.41 5.91 -4.54
N ASN A 77 1.59 6.20 -3.54
CA ASN A 77 1.23 7.56 -3.15
C ASN A 77 2.14 8.01 -2.00
N THR A 78 2.70 9.21 -2.08
CA THR A 78 3.70 9.66 -1.09
C THR A 78 3.22 10.82 -0.23
N GLY A 79 2.15 11.50 -0.63
CA GLY A 79 1.56 12.63 0.08
C GLY A 79 2.36 13.94 0.06
N SER A 80 3.62 13.93 -0.39
CA SER A 80 4.44 15.14 -0.57
C SER A 80 5.52 14.95 -1.63
N SER A 81 5.97 16.06 -2.22
CA SER A 81 7.06 16.06 -3.21
C SER A 81 8.39 15.59 -2.61
N GLU A 82 8.69 15.93 -1.34
CA GLU A 82 9.89 15.47 -0.65
C GLU A 82 9.92 13.94 -0.54
N CYS A 83 8.77 13.33 -0.18
CA CYS A 83 8.67 11.89 -0.09
C CYS A 83 8.74 11.24 -1.48
N ALA A 84 8.13 11.84 -2.50
CA ALA A 84 8.24 11.37 -3.88
C ALA A 84 9.70 11.34 -4.38
N ALA A 85 10.47 12.40 -4.09
CA ALA A 85 11.85 12.53 -4.55
C ALA A 85 12.79 11.48 -3.91
N ARG A 86 12.55 11.10 -2.67
CA ARG A 86 13.43 10.21 -1.90
C ARG A 86 13.04 8.74 -1.97
N LEU A 87 11.79 8.44 -2.34
CA LEU A 87 11.28 7.07 -2.37
C LEU A 87 12.10 6.13 -3.27
N PRO A 88 12.60 6.52 -4.46
CA PRO A 88 13.40 5.63 -5.31
C PRO A 88 14.70 5.17 -4.64
N ASP A 89 15.35 6.03 -3.85
CA ASP A 89 16.57 5.66 -3.13
C ASP A 89 16.25 4.68 -2.01
N LEU A 90 15.18 4.94 -1.25
CA LEU A 90 14.70 4.04 -0.19
C LEU A 90 14.24 2.69 -0.76
N TRP A 91 13.61 2.67 -1.93
CA TRP A 91 13.19 1.45 -2.61
C TRP A 91 14.37 0.53 -2.94
N ARG A 92 15.46 1.12 -3.43
CA ARG A 92 16.68 0.35 -3.78
C ARG A 92 17.33 -0.31 -2.56
N SER A 93 17.28 0.32 -1.38
CA SER A 93 17.93 -0.20 -0.17
C SER A 93 16.99 -0.95 0.80
N GLU A 94 15.70 -0.63 0.81
CA GLU A 94 14.72 -1.07 1.83
C GLU A 94 13.36 -1.46 1.22
N ARG A 95 13.34 -2.05 0.03
CA ARG A 95 12.13 -2.44 -0.71
C ARG A 95 11.04 -3.07 0.17
N ASP A 96 11.39 -4.12 0.91
CA ASP A 96 10.41 -4.91 1.66
C ASP A 96 9.80 -4.09 2.81
N ALA A 97 10.57 -3.18 3.41
CA ALA A 97 10.07 -2.24 4.42
C ALA A 97 9.18 -1.16 3.82
N VAL A 98 9.44 -0.74 2.57
CA VAL A 98 8.55 0.18 1.83
C VAL A 98 7.21 -0.50 1.55
N MET A 99 7.23 -1.76 1.10
CA MET A 99 6.01 -2.56 0.88
C MET A 99 5.19 -2.72 2.15
N GLY A 100 5.80 -3.17 3.25
CA GLY A 100 5.07 -3.35 4.51
C GLY A 100 4.49 -2.04 5.06
N ARG A 101 5.18 -0.90 4.91
CA ARG A 101 4.66 0.43 5.29
C ARG A 101 3.52 0.91 4.39
N ALA A 102 3.51 0.47 3.14
CA ALA A 102 2.46 0.77 2.18
C ALA A 102 1.23 -0.15 2.32
N GLY A 103 1.33 -1.23 3.10
CA GLY A 103 0.25 -2.20 3.32
C GLY A 103 0.17 -3.27 2.23
N LEU A 104 1.29 -3.57 1.59
CA LEU A 104 1.47 -4.66 0.62
C LEU A 104 2.07 -5.90 1.27
#